data_AF-A0A7Y5AGT3-F1
#
_entry.id   AF-A0A7Y5AGT3-F1
#
_cell.length_a   1.000
_cell.length_b   1.000
_cell.length_c   1.000
_cell.angle_alpha   90.00
_cell.angle_beta   90.00
_cell.angle_gamma   90.00
#
_symmetry.space_group_name_H-M   'P 1'
#
loop_
_entity.id
_entity.type
_entity.pdbx_description
1 polymer ?
#
loop_
_entity_poly.entity_id
_entity_poly.type
_entity_poly.pdbx_seq_one_letter_code
_entity_poly.pdbx_strand_id
1 'polypeptide(L)' 'KSMIGLTLERPVGERLYGSLALAALAVTKGASILRVHDVAETVDVVRMIAAVQNAE' A
#
# COMPACT_ATOMS: atom_id res chain seq x y z
N LYS A 1 4.30 -8.07 -7.02
CA LYS A 1 5.20 -7.92 -5.83
C LYS A 1 6.69 -8.15 -6.14
N SER A 2 7.08 -8.85 -7.22
CA SER A 2 8.50 -8.95 -7.64
C SER A 2 9.14 -7.59 -7.88
N MET A 3 8.40 -6.66 -8.48
CA MET A 3 8.79 -5.26 -8.69
C MET A 3 9.34 -4.60 -7.41
N ILE A 4 8.67 -4.72 -6.26
CA ILE A 4 9.16 -4.18 -4.99
C ILE A 4 10.53 -4.77 -4.63
N GLY A 5 10.70 -6.08 -4.81
CA GLY A 5 11.97 -6.75 -4.51
C GLY A 5 13.11 -6.36 -5.45
N LEU A 6 12.80 -6.12 -6.73
CA LEU A 6 13.79 -5.67 -7.71
C LEU A 6 14.16 -4.20 -7.50
N THR A 7 13.20 -3.34 -7.17
CA THR A 7 13.42 -1.90 -7.00
C THR A 7 14.08 -1.56 -5.66
N LEU A 8 13.71 -2.24 -4.58
CA LEU A 8 14.22 -1.96 -3.22
C LEU A 8 15.28 -2.96 -2.76
N GLU A 9 15.62 -3.95 -3.60
CA GLU A 9 16.59 -5.01 -3.30
C GLU A 9 16.22 -5.80 -2.03
N ARG A 10 14.92 -6.13 -1.88
CA ARG A 10 14.38 -6.82 -0.68
C ARG A 10 13.85 -8.23 -0.96
N PRO A 11 14.13 -9.20 -0.06
CA PRO A 11 13.53 -10.53 -0.12
C PRO A 11 12.02 -10.45 0.17
N VAL A 12 11.25 -11.50 -0.17
CA VAL A 12 9.78 -11.49 -0.12
C VAL A 12 9.21 -11.06 1.23
N GLY A 13 9.82 -11.50 2.34
CA GLY A 13 9.38 -11.18 3.71
C GLY A 13 9.61 -9.72 4.13
N GLU A 14 10.44 -8.97 3.40
CA GLU A 14 10.79 -7.58 3.72
C GLU A 14 10.09 -6.57 2.80
N ARG A 15 9.05 -7.00 2.06
CA ARG A 15 8.36 -6.16 1.07
C ARG A 15 7.12 -5.44 1.60
N LEU A 16 6.88 -5.48 2.91
CA LEU A 16 5.70 -4.86 3.53
C LEU A 16 5.63 -3.37 3.18
N TYR A 17 6.66 -2.60 3.51
CA TYR A 17 6.67 -1.15 3.28
C TYR A 17 6.53 -0.76 1.81
N GLY A 18 7.18 -1.49 0.90
CA GLY A 18 6.99 -1.25 -0.54
C GLY A 18 5.58 -1.62 -1.01
N SER A 19 4.94 -2.63 -0.43
CA SER A 19 3.55 -2.98 -0.73
C SER A 19 2.57 -1.92 -0.24
N LEU A 20 2.79 -1.39 0.97
CA LEU A 20 2.00 -0.30 1.55
C LEU A 20 2.14 0.99 0.75
N ALA A 21 3.35 1.33 0.29
CA ALA A 21 3.58 2.49 -0.58
C ALA A 21 2.80 2.40 -1.89
N LEU A 22 2.79 1.23 -2.54
CA LEU A 22 2.01 1.02 -3.76
C LEU A 22 0.50 1.03 -3.50
N ALA A 23 0.05 0.49 -2.36
CA ALA A 23 -1.35 0.56 -1.97
C ALA A 23 -1.80 2.02 -1.76
N ALA A 24 -1.00 2.82 -1.04
CA ALA A 24 -1.27 4.24 -0.85
C ALA A 24 -1.38 4.99 -2.19
N LEU A 25 -0.42 4.76 -3.10
CA LEU A 25 -0.43 5.37 -4.43
C LEU A 25 -1.64 4.94 -5.27
N ALA A 26 -2.07 3.68 -5.16
CA ALA A 26 -3.23 3.18 -5.89
C ALA A 26 -4.52 3.84 -5.38
N VAL A 27 -4.69 3.96 -4.06
CA VAL A 27 -5.86 4.60 -3.44
C VAL A 27 -5.95 6.07 -3.83
N THR A 28 -4.85 6.82 -3.74
CA THR A 28 -4.83 8.24 -4.12
C THR A 28 -5.08 8.46 -5.61
N LYS A 29 -4.83 7.44 -6.45
CA LYS A 29 -5.18 7.43 -7.89
C LYS A 29 -6.58 6.90 -8.18
N GLY A 30 -7.41 6.66 -7.17
CA GLY A 30 -8.82 6.28 -7.33
C GLY A 30 -9.07 4.78 -7.47
N ALA A 31 -8.12 3.92 -7.10
CA ALA A 31 -8.37 2.47 -7.07
C ALA A 31 -9.44 2.11 -6.03
N SER A 32 -10.51 1.45 -6.47
CA SER A 32 -11.62 1.03 -5.59
C SER A 32 -11.40 -0.33 -4.92
N ILE A 33 -10.51 -1.17 -5.46
CA ILE A 33 -10.24 -2.52 -4.95
C ILE A 33 -8.73 -2.74 -4.88
N LEU A 34 -8.25 -3.15 -3.71
CA LEU A 34 -6.86 -3.56 -3.48
C LEU A 34 -6.78 -5.05 -3.16
N ARG A 35 -5.94 -5.78 -3.91
CA ARG A 35 -5.61 -7.19 -3.61
C ARG A 35 -4.25 -7.26 -2.91
N VAL A 36 -4.27 -7.58 -1.62
CA VAL A 36 -3.08 -7.61 -0.75
C VAL A 36 -2.96 -8.94 0.01
N HIS A 37 -1.77 -9.18 0.59
CA HIS A 37 -1.55 -10.31 1.49
C HIS A 37 -1.60 -9.85 2.96
N ASP A 38 -1.09 -8.64 3.18
CA ASP A 38 -0.93 -7.97 4.47
C ASP A 38 -2.14 -7.05 4.69
N VAL A 39 -3.27 -7.65 5.07
CA VAL A 39 -4.60 -6.98 5.07
C VAL A 39 -4.69 -5.92 6.16
N ALA A 40 -4.25 -6.22 7.38
CA ALA A 40 -4.39 -5.32 8.52
C ALA A 40 -3.63 -4.00 8.27
N GLU A 41 -2.38 -4.11 7.85
CA GLU A 41 -1.49 -2.98 7.58
C GLU A 41 -1.99 -2.14 6.38
N THR A 42 -2.55 -2.80 5.36
CA THR A 42 -3.13 -2.09 4.21
C THR A 42 -4.40 -1.33 4.60
N VAL A 43 -5.25 -1.90 5.46
CA VAL A 43 -6.46 -1.23 5.96
C VAL A 43 -6.11 0.03 6.73
N ASP A 44 -5.06 0.00 7.56
CA ASP A 44 -4.60 1.19 8.30
C ASP A 44 -4.17 2.31 7.36
N VAL A 45 -3.42 1.98 6.29
CA VAL A 45 -3.04 2.95 5.25
C VAL A 45 -4.27 3.55 4.55
N VAL A 46 -5.22 2.72 4.14
CA VAL A 46 -6.46 3.20 3.47
C VAL A 46 -7.26 4.11 4.39
N ARG A 47 -7.42 3.74 5.66
CA ARG A 47 -8.14 4.54 6.66
C ARG A 47 -7.48 5.88 6.89
N MET A 48 -6.16 5.92 7.00
CA MET A 48 -5.44 7.17 7.19
C MET A 48 -5.57 8.09 5.97
N ILE A 49 -5.44 7.56 4.76
CA ILE A 49 -5.63 8.33 3.52
C ILE A 49 -7.04 8.92 3.46
N ALA A 50 -8.06 8.10 3.74
CA ALA A 50 -9.45 8.57 3.75
C ALA A 50 -9.67 9.67 4.81
N ALA A 51 -9.08 9.53 5.99
CA ALA A 51 -9.17 10.55 7.05
C ALA A 51 -8.51 11.89 6.63
N VAL A 52 -7.36 11.85 5.94
CA VAL A 52 -6.72 13.06 5.41
C VAL A 52 -7.58 13.70 4.31
N GLN A 53 -8.05 12.91 3.34
CA GLN A 53 -8.86 13.41 2.23
C GLN A 53 -10.20 14.02 2.65
N ASN A 54 -10.78 13.55 3.77
CA ASN A 54 -12.02 14.10 4.32
C ASN A 54 -11.77 15.34 5.21
N ALA A 55 -10.52 15.65 5.54
CA ALA A 55 -10.16 16.82 6.34
C ALA A 55 -9.77 18.04 5.48
N GLU A 56 -9.48 17.82 4.19
CA GLU A 56 -9.33 18.86 3.16
C GLU A 56 -10.69 19.35 2.65
#